data_AF-A0A9E5WLV2-F1
#
_entry.id   AF-A0A9E5WLV2-F1
#
_cell.length_a   1.000
_cell.length_b   1.000
_cell.length_c   1.000
_cell.angle_alpha   90.00
_cell.angle_beta   90.00
_cell.angle_gamma   90.00
#
_symmetry.space_group_name_H-M   'P 1'
#
loop_
_entity.id
_entity.type
_entity.pdbx_description
1 polymer ?
#
loop_
_entity_poly.entity_id
_entity_poly.type
_entity_poly.pdbx_seq_one_letter_code
_entity_poly.pdbx_strand_id
1 'polypeptide(L)'
;MCEIVPDESGSIRNDVFFVLRSWVDTDEQFANPDLKHNWLVSSLPNYPGWVEIVHEERKVVRKCHKCGVTLQRRLVSLECDLYHDLTYDSFVPVRPLPTTFLVVGRFARKLRKSGLRGFRLVRARIVTSSDGNAYRRRDIELYALDFLGKRKLRPWRFTPGVKNVCPFCGHGPLQCPECGCLSTPCRECGREATVGAQDHGGSGDRRLRVAPLPESGPILEGKDWDGSDFVYHSIITKRARDWLLSVHAAPIAIGPARVCIDGMSDEQLQWLEEAQKPLPSQAKPKK
;
A
#
# COMPACT_ATOMS: atom_id res chain seq x y z
N MET A 1 -27.31 -1.80 -17.13
CA MET A 1 -27.01 -1.63 -15.70
C MET A 1 -25.89 -0.62 -15.58
N CYS A 2 -26.05 0.44 -14.77
CA CYS A 2 -25.05 1.52 -14.66
C CYS A 2 -23.96 1.15 -13.64
N GLU A 3 -22.87 0.56 -14.13
CA GLU A 3 -21.84 -0.03 -13.27
C GLU A 3 -20.43 0.36 -13.75
N ILE A 4 -19.53 0.43 -12.79
CA ILE A 4 -18.10 0.64 -12.96
C ILE A 4 -17.43 -0.62 -12.41
N VAL A 5 -16.68 -1.32 -13.26
CA VAL A 5 -16.06 -2.62 -12.95
C VAL A 5 -14.54 -2.54 -13.02
N PRO A 6 -13.80 -3.39 -12.29
CA PRO A 6 -12.36 -3.53 -12.51
C PRO A 6 -12.09 -3.90 -13.97
N ASP A 7 -11.11 -3.24 -14.60
CA ASP A 7 -10.68 -3.62 -15.94
C ASP A 7 -9.68 -4.77 -15.86
N GLU A 8 -10.15 -5.97 -16.18
CA GLU A 8 -9.35 -7.19 -16.18
C GLU A 8 -8.84 -7.60 -17.57
N SER A 9 -8.94 -6.72 -18.57
CA SER A 9 -8.43 -7.01 -19.91
C SER A 9 -6.89 -7.08 -19.96
N GLY A 10 -6.34 -7.76 -20.96
CA GLY A 10 -4.90 -7.77 -21.21
C GLY A 10 -4.11 -8.83 -20.44
N SER A 11 -2.78 -8.76 -20.55
CA SER A 11 -1.88 -9.74 -19.94
C SER A 11 -1.64 -9.43 -18.47
N ILE A 12 -2.42 -10.04 -17.58
CA ILE A 12 -2.33 -9.81 -16.12
C ILE A 12 -1.51 -10.91 -15.45
N ARG A 13 -0.51 -10.50 -14.65
CA ARG A 13 0.31 -11.36 -13.78
C ARG A 13 0.05 -11.06 -12.31
N ASN A 14 0.21 -12.07 -11.46
CA ASN A 14 0.02 -11.99 -9.99
C ASN A 14 1.21 -12.56 -9.19
N ASP A 15 2.31 -12.87 -9.87
CA ASP A 15 3.49 -13.55 -9.33
C ASP A 15 4.72 -12.64 -9.21
N VAL A 16 4.62 -11.41 -9.71
CA VAL A 16 5.74 -10.45 -9.76
C VAL A 16 5.68 -9.40 -8.66
N PHE A 17 4.48 -8.94 -8.32
CA PHE A 17 4.27 -7.93 -7.28
C PHE A 17 3.41 -8.49 -6.15
N PHE A 18 3.58 -7.89 -4.98
CA PHE A 18 2.92 -8.30 -3.76
C PHE A 18 2.47 -7.08 -2.97
N VAL A 19 1.35 -7.19 -2.26
CA VAL A 19 0.92 -6.21 -1.27
C VAL A 19 1.54 -6.59 0.07
N LEU A 20 2.32 -5.69 0.65
CA LEU A 20 2.83 -5.74 2.00
C LEU A 20 1.84 -5.06 2.96
N ARG A 21 1.65 -5.58 4.16
CA ARG A 21 0.90 -4.93 5.24
C ARG A 21 1.74 -4.95 6.52
N SER A 22 1.75 -3.85 7.25
CA SER A 22 2.51 -3.69 8.51
C SER A 22 1.88 -4.46 9.67
N TRP A 23 0.63 -4.90 9.51
CA TRP A 23 -0.10 -5.73 10.43
C TRP A 23 -1.32 -6.33 9.72
N VAL A 24 -1.84 -7.43 10.26
CA VAL A 24 -3.18 -7.93 9.93
C VAL A 24 -3.91 -8.06 11.23
N ASP A 25 -5.12 -7.49 11.31
CA ASP A 25 -5.98 -7.73 12.45
C ASP A 25 -6.24 -9.23 12.52
N THR A 26 -5.74 -9.86 13.57
CA THR A 26 -5.93 -11.30 13.76
C THR A 26 -7.41 -11.62 13.77
N ASP A 27 -8.26 -10.71 14.26
CA ASP A 27 -9.71 -10.90 14.29
C ASP A 27 -10.33 -10.86 12.89
N GLU A 28 -9.85 -10.00 11.97
CA GLU A 28 -10.29 -10.03 10.55
C GLU A 28 -9.80 -11.29 9.81
N GLN A 29 -8.62 -11.81 10.15
CA GLN A 29 -8.09 -13.06 9.58
C GLN A 29 -8.80 -14.32 10.08
N PHE A 30 -9.37 -14.30 11.28
CA PHE A 30 -10.22 -15.39 11.78
C PHE A 30 -11.66 -15.30 11.27
N ALA A 31 -12.14 -14.11 10.92
CA ALA A 31 -13.47 -13.90 10.35
C ALA A 31 -13.56 -14.22 8.86
N ASN A 32 -12.46 -14.07 8.10
CA ASN A 32 -12.43 -14.39 6.67
C ASN A 32 -11.48 -15.58 6.38
N PRO A 33 -12.00 -16.82 6.32
CA PRO A 33 -11.19 -18.02 6.09
C PRO A 33 -10.43 -18.02 4.76
N ASP A 34 -10.86 -17.22 3.78
CA ASP A 34 -10.21 -17.15 2.46
C ASP A 34 -8.94 -16.28 2.47
N LEU A 35 -8.82 -15.32 3.41
CA LEU A 35 -7.58 -14.56 3.63
C LEU A 35 -6.44 -15.44 4.18
N LYS A 36 -6.74 -16.58 4.82
CA LYS A 36 -5.71 -17.49 5.35
C LYS A 36 -4.91 -18.20 4.27
N HIS A 37 -5.49 -18.43 3.09
CA HIS A 37 -4.85 -19.25 2.05
C HIS A 37 -3.92 -18.46 1.13
N ASN A 38 -4.13 -17.15 0.99
CA ASN A 38 -3.42 -16.31 0.01
C ASN A 38 -2.35 -15.38 0.61
N TRP A 39 -2.22 -15.35 1.94
CA TRP A 39 -1.30 -14.44 2.63
C TRP A 39 -0.25 -15.18 3.45
N LEU A 40 1.01 -14.79 3.28
CA LEU A 40 2.10 -15.20 4.17
C LEU A 40 2.12 -14.24 5.35
N VAL A 41 1.93 -14.77 6.56
CA VAL A 41 1.90 -13.98 7.80
C VAL A 41 3.09 -14.33 8.67
N SER A 42 3.83 -13.31 9.10
CA SER A 42 4.83 -13.42 10.16
C SER A 42 4.36 -12.61 11.36
N SER A 43 4.18 -13.25 12.51
CA SER A 43 3.65 -12.62 13.74
C SER A 43 4.62 -12.72 14.92
N LEU A 44 4.48 -11.79 15.88
CA LEU A 44 5.15 -11.83 17.18
C LEU A 44 4.14 -12.24 18.27
N PRO A 45 4.53 -13.00 19.30
CA PRO A 45 3.66 -13.33 20.43
C PRO A 45 3.61 -12.21 21.50
N ASN A 46 2.40 -11.85 21.92
CA ASN A 46 1.99 -11.10 23.15
C ASN A 46 2.30 -9.57 23.29
N TYR A 47 1.31 -8.83 23.83
CA TYR A 47 1.22 -7.36 24.02
C TYR A 47 1.34 -7.01 25.53
N PRO A 48 1.93 -5.86 26.00
CA PRO A 48 1.38 -4.50 25.76
C PRO A 48 2.35 -3.27 25.84
N GLY A 49 1.93 -2.09 25.32
CA GLY A 49 2.54 -0.77 25.62
C GLY A 49 2.32 0.32 24.55
N TRP A 50 1.75 1.48 24.91
CA TRP A 50 1.35 2.56 23.98
C TRP A 50 2.40 3.65 23.81
N VAL A 51 2.69 4.07 22.57
CA VAL A 51 3.56 5.21 22.26
C VAL A 51 3.02 6.03 21.09
N GLU A 52 3.04 7.36 21.23
CA GLU A 52 2.78 8.29 20.15
C GLU A 52 4.08 8.54 19.36
N ILE A 53 4.02 8.38 18.03
CA ILE A 53 5.13 8.64 17.13
C ILE A 53 4.75 9.76 16.19
N VAL A 54 5.52 10.83 16.24
CA VAL A 54 5.35 11.96 15.31
C VAL A 54 6.29 11.75 14.12
N HIS A 55 5.68 11.57 12.95
CA HIS A 55 6.36 11.62 11.67
C HIS A 55 6.10 12.96 10.99
N GLU A 56 7.13 13.81 10.91
CA GLU A 56 7.08 15.02 10.09
C GLU A 56 7.27 14.68 8.61
N GLU A 57 6.19 14.32 7.92
CA GLU A 57 6.18 14.39 6.46
C GLU A 57 5.95 15.85 6.08
N ARG A 58 6.95 16.50 5.45
CA ARG A 58 6.72 17.78 4.77
C ARG A 58 5.58 17.56 3.79
N LYS A 59 4.50 18.34 3.96
CA LYS A 59 3.27 18.33 3.17
C LYS A 59 3.56 18.11 1.67
N VAL A 60 3.56 16.86 1.20
CA VAL A 60 3.63 16.60 -0.24
C VAL A 60 2.20 16.63 -0.73
N VAL A 61 1.74 17.84 -1.04
CA VAL A 61 0.53 18.03 -1.82
C VAL A 61 0.83 17.56 -3.23
N ARG A 62 0.70 16.25 -3.52
CA ARG A 62 0.55 15.81 -4.90
C ARG A 62 -0.89 16.08 -5.30
N LYS A 63 -1.17 17.33 -5.66
CA LYS A 63 -2.29 17.61 -6.54
C LYS A 63 -1.95 16.96 -7.87
N CYS A 64 -2.79 16.07 -8.37
CA CYS A 64 -2.78 15.83 -9.81
C CYS A 64 -2.98 17.20 -10.47
N HIS A 65 -1.99 17.67 -11.22
CA HIS A 65 -1.98 19.00 -11.81
C HIS A 65 -3.15 19.21 -12.79
N LYS A 66 -3.77 18.13 -13.28
CA LYS A 66 -4.94 18.18 -14.17
C LYS A 66 -6.29 18.01 -13.47
N CYS A 67 -6.46 16.97 -12.65
CA CYS A 67 -7.77 16.74 -12.00
C CYS A 67 -7.90 17.40 -10.63
N GLY A 68 -6.82 17.99 -10.09
CA GLY A 68 -6.81 18.65 -8.79
C GLY A 68 -7.03 17.70 -7.61
N VAL A 69 -6.98 16.38 -7.81
CA VAL A 69 -7.06 15.40 -6.72
C VAL A 69 -5.85 15.59 -5.81
N THR A 70 -6.12 16.08 -4.60
CA THR A 70 -5.13 16.21 -3.55
C THR A 70 -4.95 14.83 -2.91
N LEU A 71 -3.86 14.13 -3.22
CA LEU A 71 -3.38 13.08 -2.33
C LEU A 71 -2.74 13.78 -1.13
N GLN A 72 -3.56 14.07 -0.12
CA GLN A 72 -3.10 14.71 1.10
C GLN A 72 -2.46 13.66 2.00
N ARG A 73 -1.12 13.62 2.04
CA ARG A 73 -0.42 13.02 3.17
C ARG A 73 -0.10 14.13 4.17
N ARG A 74 -0.79 14.06 5.30
CA ARG A 74 -0.66 14.98 6.43
C ARG A 74 0.38 14.40 7.38
N LEU A 75 1.03 15.27 8.16
CA LEU A 75 1.73 14.90 9.39
C LEU A 75 0.90 13.84 10.11
N VAL A 76 1.40 12.61 10.20
CA VAL A 76 0.68 11.55 10.90
C VAL A 76 1.30 11.45 12.28
N SER A 77 0.55 11.90 13.30
CA SER A 77 0.76 11.34 14.63
C SER A 77 0.21 9.91 14.57
N LEU A 78 1.10 8.95 14.78
CA LEU A 78 0.79 7.54 14.71
C LEU A 78 0.81 7.01 16.14
N GLU A 79 -0.28 6.37 16.52
CA GLU A 79 -0.32 5.59 17.74
C GLU A 79 0.17 4.18 17.41
N CYS A 80 1.19 3.72 18.13
CA CYS A 80 1.74 2.39 17.92
C CYS A 80 1.96 1.66 19.24
N ASP A 81 1.86 0.34 19.18
CA ASP A 81 2.24 -0.53 20.27
C ASP A 81 3.75 -0.80 20.18
N LEU A 82 4.53 -0.33 21.17
CA LEU A 82 5.94 -0.71 21.29
C LEU A 82 6.05 -1.91 22.21
N TYR A 83 6.39 -3.05 21.62
CA TYR A 83 6.55 -4.33 22.33
C TYR A 83 7.81 -4.32 23.21
N HIS A 84 7.75 -4.98 24.37
CA HIS A 84 8.91 -5.18 25.25
C HIS A 84 10.09 -5.88 24.52
N ASP A 85 9.74 -6.79 23.60
CA ASP A 85 10.67 -7.52 22.74
C ASP A 85 10.58 -7.06 21.29
N LEU A 86 10.82 -5.76 21.04
CA LEU A 86 11.32 -5.31 19.75
C LEU A 86 12.69 -5.96 19.52
N THR A 87 12.65 -7.23 19.15
CA THR A 87 13.81 -7.98 18.68
C THR A 87 14.39 -7.21 17.51
N TYR A 88 15.72 -7.28 17.42
CA TYR A 88 16.52 -6.26 16.77
C TYR A 88 16.32 -6.10 15.25
N ASP A 89 15.39 -6.79 14.59
CA ASP A 89 15.27 -6.81 13.12
C ASP A 89 13.83 -6.74 12.60
N SER A 90 12.99 -5.91 13.23
CA SER A 90 11.52 -5.98 13.04
C SER A 90 10.87 -4.70 12.50
N PHE A 91 9.74 -4.88 11.83
CA PHE A 91 8.71 -3.85 11.64
C PHE A 91 8.03 -3.55 12.98
N VAL A 92 7.45 -2.36 13.10
CA VAL A 92 6.61 -1.96 14.23
C VAL A 92 5.18 -1.85 13.71
N PRO A 93 4.23 -2.63 14.25
CA PRO A 93 2.80 -2.50 13.98
C PRO A 93 2.31 -1.06 14.18
N VAL A 94 1.56 -0.56 13.20
CA VAL A 94 0.96 0.77 13.24
C VAL A 94 -0.54 0.64 13.06
N ARG A 95 -1.31 1.05 14.07
CA ARG A 95 -2.77 1.09 14.01
C ARG A 95 -3.25 2.53 13.89
N PRO A 96 -4.32 2.84 13.14
CA PRO A 96 -5.14 1.96 12.30
C PRO A 96 -4.67 1.90 10.83
N LEU A 97 -3.43 2.29 10.51
CA LEU A 97 -3.00 2.51 9.12
C LEU A 97 -2.15 1.33 8.59
N PRO A 98 -2.74 0.30 7.92
CA PRO A 98 -2.02 -0.91 7.49
C PRO A 98 -0.99 -0.68 6.38
N THR A 99 -0.98 0.52 5.79
CA THR A 99 -0.03 0.95 4.75
C THR A 99 1.03 1.92 5.27
N THR A 100 1.08 2.11 6.59
CA THR A 100 2.14 2.84 7.27
C THR A 100 3.12 1.85 7.88
N PHE A 101 4.40 2.02 7.55
CA PHE A 101 5.46 1.09 7.95
C PHE A 101 6.47 1.80 8.83
N LEU A 102 6.59 1.34 10.07
CA LEU A 102 7.67 1.73 10.98
C LEU A 102 8.64 0.58 11.12
N VAL A 103 9.93 0.88 11.23
CA VAL A 103 10.99 -0.12 11.38
C VAL A 103 12.02 0.31 12.42
N VAL A 104 12.60 -0.67 13.12
CA VAL A 104 13.69 -0.43 14.08
C VAL A 104 15.01 -0.13 13.38
N GLY A 105 15.90 0.63 14.03
CA GLY A 105 17.12 1.16 13.42
C GLY A 105 18.07 0.12 12.85
N ARG A 106 18.20 -1.06 13.45
CA ARG A 106 19.03 -2.15 12.89
C ARG A 106 18.41 -2.74 11.62
N PHE A 107 17.08 -2.91 11.58
CA PHE A 107 16.38 -3.29 10.35
C PHE A 107 16.53 -2.22 9.26
N ALA A 108 16.40 -0.94 9.61
CA ALA A 108 16.66 0.17 8.71
C ALA A 108 18.08 0.11 8.11
N ARG A 109 19.10 -0.26 8.90
CA ARG A 109 20.47 -0.49 8.41
C ARG A 109 20.57 -1.67 7.45
N LYS A 110 19.90 -2.79 7.74
CA LYS A 110 19.83 -3.95 6.82
C LYS A 110 19.16 -3.55 5.50
N LEU A 111 18.04 -2.83 5.57
CA LEU A 111 17.29 -2.39 4.40
C LEU A 111 18.13 -1.45 3.51
N ARG A 112 18.87 -0.50 4.10
CA ARG A 112 19.82 0.36 3.35
C ARG A 112 20.90 -0.44 2.62
N LYS A 113 21.35 -1.57 3.19
CA LYS A 113 22.37 -2.43 2.59
C LYS A 113 21.80 -3.45 1.60
N SER A 114 20.48 -3.62 1.53
CA SER A 114 19.84 -4.66 0.72
C SER A 114 20.08 -4.52 -0.79
N GLY A 115 20.28 -3.29 -1.28
CA GLY A 115 20.29 -3.00 -2.72
C GLY A 115 18.89 -2.86 -3.34
N LEU A 116 17.82 -2.99 -2.54
CA LEU A 116 16.45 -2.71 -2.98
C LEU A 116 16.26 -1.21 -3.27
N ARG A 117 15.36 -0.89 -4.19
CA ARG A 117 15.13 0.48 -4.69
C ARG A 117 13.72 0.99 -4.41
N GLY A 118 13.55 2.30 -4.50
CA GLY A 118 12.23 2.93 -4.43
C GLY A 118 11.69 3.14 -3.02
N PHE A 119 12.55 3.17 -2.00
CA PHE A 119 12.12 3.49 -0.64
C PHE A 119 12.93 4.63 -0.03
N ARG A 120 12.39 5.23 1.02
CA ARG A 120 13.09 6.17 1.89
C ARG A 120 12.85 5.82 3.34
N LEU A 121 13.88 6.02 4.16
CA LEU A 121 13.80 5.87 5.61
C LEU A 121 13.90 7.25 6.26
N VAL A 122 12.82 7.68 6.91
CA VAL A 122 12.76 8.95 7.63
C VAL A 122 12.78 8.67 9.11
N ARG A 123 13.70 9.30 9.86
CA ARG A 123 13.77 9.10 11.31
C ARG A 123 12.46 9.56 11.95
N ALA A 124 11.86 8.69 12.76
CA ALA A 124 10.66 9.01 13.51
C ALA A 124 11.03 9.52 14.91
N ARG A 125 10.19 10.40 15.47
CA ARG A 125 10.35 10.89 16.84
C ARG A 125 9.29 10.27 17.74
N ILE A 126 9.74 9.69 18.84
CA ILE A 126 8.86 9.21 19.90
C ILE A 126 8.43 10.40 20.77
N VAL A 127 7.12 10.56 20.96
CA VAL A 127 6.52 11.48 21.90
C VAL A 127 5.81 10.61 22.94
N THR A 128 6.26 10.64 24.19
CA THR A 128 5.62 9.86 25.27
C THR A 128 4.35 10.59 25.71
N SER A 129 3.22 9.87 25.84
CA SER A 129 2.02 10.42 26.48
C SER A 129 2.30 10.71 27.97
N SER A 130 1.55 11.65 28.53
CA SER A 130 1.71 12.19 29.88
C SER A 130 1.50 11.17 31.01
N ASP A 131 1.06 9.95 30.70
CA ASP A 131 0.67 8.96 31.69
C ASP A 131 1.86 8.10 32.13
N GLY A 132 2.84 8.80 32.71
CA GLY A 132 3.61 8.43 33.90
C GLY A 132 4.46 7.16 33.97
N ASN A 133 4.17 6.05 33.28
CA ASN A 133 4.79 4.76 33.60
C ASN A 133 5.05 3.77 32.45
N ALA A 134 4.90 4.14 31.18
CA ALA A 134 5.15 3.21 30.07
C ALA A 134 6.37 3.63 29.22
N TYR A 135 7.44 2.82 29.30
CA TYR A 135 8.60 2.76 28.40
C TYR A 135 9.62 3.91 28.38
N ARG A 136 10.64 3.78 29.24
CA ARG A 136 11.90 4.58 29.23
C ARG A 136 12.95 4.10 28.21
N ARG A 137 12.59 3.42 27.11
CA ARG A 137 13.57 3.09 26.04
C ARG A 137 13.73 4.26 25.08
N ARG A 138 14.34 5.35 25.57
CA ARG A 138 14.68 6.55 24.78
C ARG A 138 15.75 6.29 23.72
N ASP A 139 16.32 5.10 23.70
CA ASP A 139 17.44 4.66 22.86
C ASP A 139 17.01 3.86 21.63
N ILE A 140 15.72 3.54 21.47
CA ILE A 140 15.23 2.87 20.26
C ILE A 140 15.19 3.87 19.10
N GLU A 141 15.98 3.62 18.08
CA GLU A 141 15.88 4.31 16.80
C GLU A 141 14.72 3.74 15.99
N LEU A 142 13.78 4.59 15.60
CA LEU A 142 12.67 4.24 14.71
C LEU A 142 12.75 5.04 13.41
N TYR A 143 12.35 4.39 12.32
CA TYR A 143 12.26 5.00 11.00
C TYR A 143 10.92 4.68 10.35
N ALA A 144 10.29 5.69 9.76
CA ALA A 144 9.21 5.50 8.80
C ALA A 144 9.79 5.04 7.47
N LEU A 145 9.21 3.98 6.91
CA LEU A 145 9.54 3.43 5.60
C LEU A 145 8.53 3.94 4.58
N ASP A 146 8.97 4.88 3.75
CA ASP A 146 8.18 5.45 2.66
C ASP A 146 8.44 4.72 1.35
N PHE A 147 7.39 4.46 0.60
CA PHE A 147 7.45 3.87 -0.74
C PHE A 147 7.43 5.02 -1.77
N LEU A 148 8.54 5.18 -2.48
CA LEU A 148 8.78 6.24 -3.46
C LEU A 148 8.53 5.81 -4.90
N GLY A 149 8.51 4.51 -5.18
CA GLY A 149 8.30 3.98 -6.53
C GLY A 149 6.98 4.46 -7.13
N LYS A 150 7.01 4.84 -8.39
CA LYS A 150 5.83 5.30 -9.13
C LYS A 150 4.87 4.14 -9.37
N ARG A 151 3.58 4.45 -9.33
CA ARG A 151 2.52 3.55 -9.81
C ARG A 151 1.50 4.32 -10.62
N LYS A 152 0.82 3.59 -11.51
CA LYS A 152 -0.51 3.92 -11.98
C LYS A 152 -1.41 2.72 -11.71
N LEU A 153 -2.56 2.96 -11.08
CA LEU A 153 -3.60 1.95 -11.00
C LEU A 153 -4.31 1.90 -12.35
N ARG A 154 -4.61 0.70 -12.82
CA ARG A 154 -5.44 0.52 -14.00
C ARG A 154 -6.79 1.20 -13.76
N PRO A 155 -7.24 2.07 -14.68
CA PRO A 155 -8.54 2.68 -14.56
C PRO A 155 -9.64 1.62 -14.50
N TRP A 156 -10.59 1.82 -13.61
CA TRP A 156 -11.92 1.22 -13.72
C TRP A 156 -12.52 1.35 -15.13
N ARG A 157 -13.27 0.34 -15.53
CA ARG A 157 -14.01 0.29 -16.78
C ARG A 157 -15.48 0.61 -16.53
N PHE A 158 -16.01 1.57 -17.26
CA PHE A 158 -17.44 1.86 -17.28
C PHE A 158 -18.15 0.84 -18.17
N THR A 159 -19.26 0.25 -17.71
CA THR A 159 -20.04 -0.67 -18.54
C THR A 159 -20.65 0.05 -19.74
N PRO A 160 -20.98 -0.66 -20.85
CA PRO A 160 -21.55 -0.04 -22.05
C PRO A 160 -22.75 0.85 -21.73
N GLY A 161 -22.74 2.07 -22.25
CA GLY A 161 -23.78 3.08 -22.02
C GLY A 161 -23.58 3.97 -20.79
N VAL A 162 -22.61 3.67 -19.92
CA VAL A 162 -22.28 4.51 -18.76
C VAL A 162 -21.21 5.52 -19.14
N LYS A 163 -21.48 6.80 -18.88
CA LYS A 163 -20.53 7.89 -19.11
C LYS A 163 -19.71 8.17 -17.86
N ASN A 164 -18.47 8.58 -18.06
CA ASN A 164 -17.56 9.03 -17.00
C ASN A 164 -17.94 10.45 -16.50
N VAL A 165 -19.14 10.62 -15.95
CA VAL A 165 -19.69 11.89 -15.48
C VAL A 165 -20.55 11.68 -14.24
N CYS A 166 -20.72 12.72 -13.42
CA CYS A 166 -21.56 12.71 -12.24
C CYS A 166 -23.02 12.45 -12.62
N PRO A 167 -23.69 11.44 -12.04
CA PRO A 167 -25.07 11.14 -12.39
C PRO A 167 -26.08 12.18 -11.89
N PHE A 168 -25.67 13.11 -11.02
CA PHE A 168 -26.53 14.16 -10.47
C PHE A 168 -26.46 15.47 -11.24
N CYS A 169 -25.25 15.94 -11.57
CA CYS A 169 -25.05 17.24 -12.23
C CYS A 169 -24.47 17.14 -13.65
N GLY A 170 -24.11 15.94 -14.12
CA GLY A 170 -23.53 15.72 -15.46
C GLY A 170 -22.07 16.16 -15.61
N HIS A 171 -21.44 16.72 -14.58
CA HIS A 171 -20.04 17.14 -14.64
C HIS A 171 -19.08 15.95 -14.64
N GLY A 172 -18.03 16.00 -15.44
CA GLY A 172 -16.97 15.00 -15.48
C GLY A 172 -15.64 15.55 -15.99
N PRO A 173 -14.58 14.73 -15.99
CA PRO A 173 -14.62 13.30 -15.72
C PRO A 173 -14.69 12.95 -14.22
N LEU A 174 -15.51 11.97 -13.83
CA LEU A 174 -15.51 11.43 -12.46
C LEU A 174 -14.23 10.66 -12.16
N GLN A 175 -13.78 9.85 -13.11
CA GLN A 175 -12.52 9.15 -13.06
C GLN A 175 -11.49 9.86 -13.94
N CYS A 176 -10.37 10.25 -13.36
CA CYS A 176 -9.32 10.90 -14.12
C CYS A 176 -8.71 9.94 -15.17
N PRO A 177 -8.70 10.30 -16.48
CA PRO A 177 -8.10 9.46 -17.52
C PRO A 177 -6.59 9.23 -17.36
N GLU A 178 -5.91 10.16 -16.69
CA GLU A 178 -4.45 10.13 -16.56
C GLU A 178 -3.97 9.31 -15.38
N CYS A 179 -4.59 9.46 -14.21
CA CYS A 179 -4.18 8.75 -13.00
C CYS A 179 -5.10 7.59 -12.59
N GLY A 180 -6.27 7.45 -13.24
CA GLY A 180 -7.25 6.41 -12.92
C GLY A 180 -8.02 6.63 -11.62
N CYS A 181 -7.72 7.69 -10.84
CA CYS A 181 -8.41 7.98 -9.60
C CYS A 181 -9.87 8.37 -9.84
N LEU A 182 -10.78 7.74 -9.09
CA LEU A 182 -12.21 8.04 -9.07
C LEU A 182 -12.48 9.13 -8.03
N SER A 183 -13.11 10.23 -8.43
CA SER A 183 -13.46 11.34 -7.55
C SER A 183 -14.86 11.15 -7.00
N THR A 184 -14.95 10.59 -5.79
CA THR A 184 -16.18 10.56 -5.00
C THR A 184 -15.89 11.12 -3.60
N PRO A 185 -16.69 12.07 -3.07
CA PRO A 185 -17.86 12.68 -3.71
C PRO A 185 -17.53 13.54 -4.96
N CYS A 186 -18.56 13.89 -5.74
CA CYS A 186 -18.43 14.77 -6.91
C CYS A 186 -17.94 16.16 -6.48
N ARG A 187 -16.95 16.70 -7.19
CA ARG A 187 -16.32 18.00 -6.86
C ARG A 187 -17.23 19.20 -7.05
N GLU A 188 -18.09 19.15 -8.07
CA GLU A 188 -18.95 20.29 -8.41
C GLU A 188 -20.20 20.37 -7.54
N CYS A 189 -20.88 19.24 -7.31
CA CYS A 189 -22.14 19.23 -6.56
C CYS A 189 -22.03 18.65 -5.15
N GLY A 190 -20.85 18.14 -4.74
CA GLY A 190 -20.60 17.57 -3.42
C GLY A 190 -21.32 16.23 -3.14
N ARG A 191 -22.13 15.72 -4.07
CA ARG A 191 -22.91 14.49 -3.87
C ARG A 191 -22.05 13.26 -4.09
N GLU A 192 -22.29 12.23 -3.29
CA GLU A 192 -21.67 10.91 -3.44
C GLU A 192 -22.09 10.33 -4.80
N ALA A 193 -21.15 10.25 -5.75
CA ALA A 193 -21.47 9.90 -7.14
C ALA A 193 -21.49 8.39 -7.38
N THR A 194 -20.89 7.63 -6.47
CA THR A 194 -20.67 6.19 -6.57
C THR A 194 -21.13 5.49 -5.31
N VAL A 195 -21.44 4.20 -5.40
CA VAL A 195 -21.77 3.38 -4.24
C VAL A 195 -21.34 1.94 -4.49
N GLY A 196 -20.96 1.22 -3.43
CA GLY A 196 -20.68 -0.21 -3.53
C GLY A 196 -21.88 -0.95 -4.11
N ALA A 197 -21.65 -1.94 -4.97
CA ALA A 197 -22.72 -2.66 -5.67
C ALA A 197 -23.76 -3.27 -4.72
N GLN A 198 -23.35 -3.67 -3.51
CA GLN A 198 -24.18 -4.20 -2.43
C GLN A 198 -25.05 -3.15 -1.71
N ASP A 199 -24.64 -1.88 -1.73
CA ASP A 199 -25.32 -0.77 -1.03
C ASP A 199 -26.16 0.09 -2.00
N HIS A 200 -26.29 -0.36 -3.26
CA HIS A 200 -27.05 0.34 -4.29
C HIS A 200 -28.56 0.11 -4.10
N GLY A 201 -29.32 1.19 -4.00
CA GLY A 201 -30.76 1.16 -3.74
C GLY A 201 -31.64 0.74 -4.93
N GLY A 202 -31.08 0.09 -5.94
CA GLY A 202 -31.82 -0.33 -7.14
C GLY A 202 -32.14 0.83 -8.08
N SER A 203 -33.23 0.72 -8.84
CA SER A 203 -33.55 1.64 -9.96
C SER A 203 -33.74 3.11 -9.54
N GLY A 204 -34.10 3.39 -8.28
CA GLY A 204 -34.23 4.75 -7.75
C GLY A 204 -32.91 5.40 -7.36
N ASP A 205 -31.84 4.62 -7.22
CA ASP A 205 -30.52 5.11 -6.84
C ASP A 205 -29.72 5.53 -8.07
N ARG A 206 -29.56 6.86 -8.22
CA ARG A 206 -28.84 7.46 -9.35
C ARG A 206 -27.33 7.26 -9.29
N ARG A 207 -26.77 6.84 -8.15
CA ARG A 207 -25.31 6.63 -8.00
C ARG A 207 -24.82 5.53 -8.93
N LEU A 208 -23.58 5.67 -9.40
CA LEU A 208 -22.92 4.64 -10.19
C LEU A 208 -22.53 3.47 -9.28
N ARG A 209 -22.92 2.24 -9.66
CA ARG A 209 -22.54 1.03 -8.92
C ARG A 209 -21.06 0.76 -9.14
N VAL A 210 -20.30 0.59 -8.08
CA VAL A 210 -18.90 0.16 -8.14
C VAL A 210 -18.88 -1.31 -7.79
N ALA A 211 -18.53 -2.15 -8.76
CA ALA A 211 -18.35 -3.57 -8.53
C ALA A 211 -17.22 -3.79 -7.52
N PRO A 212 -17.30 -4.83 -6.69
CA PRO A 212 -16.25 -5.14 -5.74
C PRO A 212 -14.91 -5.33 -6.46
N LEU A 213 -13.83 -4.87 -5.82
CA LEU A 213 -12.50 -5.23 -6.28
C LEU A 213 -12.30 -6.75 -6.10
N PRO A 214 -11.52 -7.39 -6.97
CA PRO A 214 -11.03 -8.73 -6.74
C PRO A 214 -10.25 -8.77 -5.41
N GLU A 215 -10.20 -9.93 -4.75
CA GLU A 215 -9.51 -10.09 -3.45
C GLU A 215 -8.05 -9.66 -3.48
N SER A 216 -7.39 -9.91 -4.61
CA SER A 216 -6.01 -9.48 -4.92
C SER A 216 -5.84 -7.95 -5.02
N GLY A 217 -6.93 -7.19 -4.88
CA GLY A 217 -6.95 -5.75 -4.98
C GLY A 217 -6.92 -5.21 -6.42
N PRO A 218 -6.66 -3.91 -6.59
CA PRO A 218 -6.63 -3.26 -7.89
C PRO A 218 -5.42 -3.70 -8.72
N ILE A 219 -5.54 -3.59 -10.04
CA ILE A 219 -4.48 -3.94 -11.00
C ILE A 219 -3.53 -2.74 -11.18
N LEU A 220 -2.23 -3.01 -11.21
CA LEU A 220 -1.19 -2.04 -11.55
C LEU A 220 -0.96 -1.99 -13.05
N GLU A 221 -0.74 -0.80 -13.61
CA GLU A 221 -0.27 -0.62 -14.98
C GLU A 221 1.25 -0.75 -15.02
N GLY A 222 1.76 -1.88 -15.52
CA GLY A 222 3.19 -2.19 -15.56
C GLY A 222 4.00 -1.20 -16.40
N LYS A 223 3.41 -0.65 -17.47
CA LYS A 223 4.07 0.37 -18.32
C LYS A 223 4.43 1.66 -17.58
N ASP A 224 3.79 1.95 -16.44
CA ASP A 224 4.06 3.14 -15.62
C ASP A 224 5.00 2.83 -14.43
N TRP A 225 5.49 1.59 -14.33
CA TRP A 225 6.45 1.18 -13.31
C TRP A 225 7.87 1.65 -13.66
N ASP A 226 8.59 2.14 -12.66
CA ASP A 226 9.91 2.78 -12.78
C ASP A 226 11.07 1.87 -12.35
N GLY A 227 10.85 0.56 -12.24
CA GLY A 227 11.86 -0.41 -11.81
C GLY A 227 12.09 -0.46 -10.29
N SER A 228 11.32 0.28 -9.49
CA SER A 228 11.40 0.28 -8.03
C SER A 228 10.94 -1.03 -7.40
N ASP A 229 11.60 -1.45 -6.32
CA ASP A 229 11.19 -2.61 -5.52
C ASP A 229 10.09 -2.28 -4.50
N PHE A 230 10.06 -1.04 -4.01
CA PHE A 230 9.01 -0.50 -3.14
C PHE A 230 8.16 0.50 -3.93
N VAL A 231 6.97 0.06 -4.32
CA VAL A 231 6.02 0.79 -5.18
C VAL A 231 4.87 1.31 -4.34
N TYR A 232 4.65 2.63 -4.39
CA TYR A 232 3.57 3.42 -3.75
C TYR A 232 2.57 2.70 -2.80
N HIS A 233 2.37 3.30 -1.61
CA HIS A 233 1.65 2.77 -0.45
C HIS A 233 2.29 1.53 0.17
N SER A 234 2.24 0.41 -0.53
CA SER A 234 2.46 -0.89 0.12
C SER A 234 2.77 -2.03 -0.86
N ILE A 235 3.07 -1.74 -2.12
CA ILE A 235 3.36 -2.77 -3.11
C ILE A 235 4.86 -3.02 -3.15
N ILE A 236 5.27 -4.27 -3.20
CA ILE A 236 6.66 -4.69 -3.31
C ILE A 236 6.86 -5.67 -4.47
N THR A 237 8.06 -5.71 -5.05
CA THR A 237 8.45 -6.74 -6.02
C THR A 237 8.69 -8.09 -5.32
N LYS A 238 8.70 -9.18 -6.10
CA LYS A 238 9.10 -10.51 -5.64
C LYS A 238 10.47 -10.50 -4.97
N ARG A 239 11.45 -9.81 -5.57
CA ARG A 239 12.79 -9.64 -4.99
C ARG A 239 12.78 -8.97 -3.61
N ALA A 240 11.98 -7.93 -3.41
CA ALA A 240 11.80 -7.31 -2.09
C ALA A 240 11.11 -8.28 -1.11
N ARG A 241 10.05 -8.97 -1.53
CA ARG A 241 9.40 -10.01 -0.71
C ARG A 241 10.42 -11.05 -0.25
N ASP A 242 11.15 -11.64 -1.17
CA ASP A 242 12.11 -12.71 -0.89
C ASP A 242 13.21 -12.23 0.06
N TRP A 243 13.67 -10.99 -0.12
CA TRP A 243 14.61 -10.39 0.81
C TRP A 243 14.02 -10.23 2.21
N LEU A 244 12.81 -9.66 2.34
CA LEU A 244 12.11 -9.49 3.62
C LEU A 244 11.94 -10.83 4.35
N LEU A 245 11.55 -11.87 3.63
CA LEU A 245 11.43 -13.22 4.17
C LEU A 245 12.79 -13.80 4.60
N SER A 246 13.84 -13.59 3.80
CA SER A 246 15.19 -14.09 4.10
C SER A 246 15.83 -13.47 5.35
N VAL A 247 15.44 -12.24 5.69
CA VAL A 247 15.90 -11.56 6.92
C VAL A 247 14.96 -11.77 8.10
N HIS A 248 13.94 -12.64 7.93
CA HIS A 248 12.88 -12.90 8.91
C HIS A 248 12.19 -11.62 9.38
N ALA A 249 11.89 -10.71 8.45
CA ALA A 249 11.19 -9.48 8.77
C ALA A 249 9.79 -9.80 9.31
N ALA A 250 9.49 -9.24 10.49
CA ALA A 250 8.23 -9.43 11.19
C ALA A 250 7.89 -8.17 12.00
N PRO A 251 6.63 -7.93 12.36
CA PRO A 251 5.44 -8.59 11.83
C PRO A 251 5.06 -7.99 10.47
N ILE A 252 4.73 -8.85 9.52
CA ILE A 252 4.26 -8.45 8.18
C ILE A 252 3.28 -9.47 7.65
N ALA A 253 2.40 -9.02 6.76
CA ALA A 253 1.69 -9.92 5.87
C ALA A 253 1.92 -9.56 4.41
N ILE A 254 2.04 -10.59 3.58
CA ILE A 254 2.31 -10.43 2.15
C ILE A 254 1.32 -11.27 1.34
N GLY A 255 0.65 -10.63 0.38
CA GLY A 255 -0.29 -11.27 -0.55
C GLY A 255 0.01 -10.87 -1.99
N PRO A 256 -0.48 -11.62 -2.99
CA PRO A 256 -0.24 -11.32 -4.40
C PRO A 256 -0.87 -9.97 -4.80
N ALA A 257 -0.17 -9.21 -5.66
CA ALA A 257 -0.70 -8.03 -6.32
C ALA A 257 -0.78 -8.28 -7.83
N ARG A 258 -1.84 -7.77 -8.48
CA ARG A 258 -2.02 -7.92 -9.92
C ARG A 258 -1.35 -6.78 -10.68
N VAL A 259 -0.65 -7.11 -11.76
CA VAL A 259 -0.03 -6.16 -12.69
C VAL A 259 -0.39 -6.52 -14.12
N CYS A 260 -0.80 -5.54 -14.91
CA CYS A 260 -0.89 -5.67 -16.36
C CYS A 260 0.47 -5.38 -16.97
N ILE A 261 1.00 -6.30 -17.78
CA ILE A 261 2.30 -6.13 -18.44
C ILE A 261 2.19 -5.58 -19.86
N ASP A 262 0.97 -5.36 -20.36
CA ASP A 262 0.77 -4.82 -21.70
C ASP A 262 1.36 -3.41 -21.83
N GLY A 263 2.05 -3.18 -22.94
CA GLY A 263 2.67 -1.90 -23.25
C GLY A 263 3.91 -1.56 -22.42
N MET A 264 4.44 -2.51 -21.64
CA MET A 264 5.79 -2.39 -21.08
C MET A 264 6.82 -2.37 -22.22
N SER A 265 7.84 -1.53 -22.10
CA SER A 265 8.99 -1.55 -23.02
C SER A 265 9.87 -2.77 -22.78
N ASP A 266 10.74 -3.10 -23.74
CA ASP A 266 11.73 -4.18 -23.59
C ASP A 266 12.62 -3.98 -22.35
N GLU A 267 13.01 -2.74 -22.06
CA GLU A 267 13.78 -2.38 -20.85
C GLU A 267 12.97 -2.67 -19.57
N GLN A 268 11.68 -2.33 -19.55
CA GLN A 268 10.83 -2.62 -18.39
C GLN A 268 10.58 -4.12 -18.20
N LEU A 269 10.49 -4.89 -19.29
CA LEU A 269 10.39 -6.34 -19.24
C LEU A 269 11.68 -6.96 -18.68
N GLN A 270 12.86 -6.45 -19.05
CA GLN A 270 14.13 -6.85 -18.44
C GLN A 270 14.16 -6.53 -16.94
N TRP A 271 13.73 -5.34 -16.52
CA TRP A 271 13.61 -5.02 -15.09
C TRP A 271 12.66 -5.97 -14.36
N LEU A 272 11.56 -6.37 -15.02
CA LEU A 272 10.58 -7.31 -14.45
C LEU A 272 11.20 -8.69 -14.23
N GLU A 273 12.03 -9.17 -15.15
CA GLU A 273 12.81 -10.40 -15.00
C GLU A 273 13.83 -10.28 -13.85
N GLU A 274 14.55 -9.17 -13.75
CA GLU A 274 15.49 -8.92 -12.66
C GLU A 274 14.80 -8.84 -11.30
N ALA A 275 13.60 -8.26 -11.24
CA ALA A 275 12.80 -8.14 -10.02
C ALA A 275 12.22 -9.49 -9.54
N GLN A 276 12.33 -10.54 -10.36
CA GLN A 276 11.98 -11.91 -9.99
C GLN A 276 13.18 -12.73 -9.50
N LYS A 277 14.41 -12.23 -9.71
CA LYS A 277 15.64 -12.89 -9.27
C LYS A 277 15.95 -12.52 -7.81
N PRO A 278 16.47 -13.46 -6.99
CA PRO A 278 16.92 -13.14 -5.65
C PRO A 278 18.06 -12.11 -5.70
N LEU A 279 18.18 -11.30 -4.64
CA LEU A 279 19.36 -10.46 -4.48
C LEU A 279 20.61 -11.34 -4.35
N PRO A 280 21.76 -10.92 -4.93
CA PRO A 280 23.02 -11.62 -4.71
C PRO A 280 23.26 -11.75 -3.21
N SER A 281 23.55 -12.96 -2.74
CA SER A 281 23.85 -13.19 -1.33
C SER A 281 24.98 -12.22 -0.94
N GLN A 282 24.77 -11.39 0.08
CA GLN A 282 25.90 -10.68 0.69
C GLN A 282 26.84 -11.76 1.22
N ALA A 283 27.96 -11.96 0.52
CA ALA A 283 28.95 -12.96 0.86
C ALA A 283 29.24 -12.88 2.35
N LYS A 284 29.15 -14.02 3.05
CA LYS A 284 29.57 -14.11 4.45
C LYS A 284 30.97 -13.48 4.53
N PRO A 285 31.26 -12.61 5.52
CA PRO A 285 32.64 -12.21 5.75
C PRO A 285 33.45 -13.50 5.90
N LYS A 286 34.53 -13.62 5.12
CA LYS A 286 35.50 -14.70 5.31
C LYS A 286 35.93 -14.61 6.78
N LYS A 287 35.65 -15.68 7.53
CA LYS A 287 36.11 -15.83 8.90
C LYS A 287 37.63 -15.79 8.94
#